data_AF-A0A9Y1BL61-F1
#
_entry.id   AF-A0A9Y1BL61-F1
#
_cell.length_a   1.000
_cell.length_b   1.000
_cell.length_c   1.000
_cell.angle_alpha   90.00
_cell.angle_beta   90.00
_cell.angle_gamma   90.00
#
_symmetry.space_group_name_H-M   'P 1'
#
loop_
_entity.id
_entity.type
_entity.pdbx_description
1 polymer ?
#
loop_
_entity_poly.entity_id
_entity_poly.type
_entity_poly.pdbx_seq_one_letter_code
_entity_poly.pdbx_strand_id
1 'polypeptide(L)'
;MLNEQRLYNVYDLFVVVGYPKHIREEKGKRKSTHKFRRKLHQWNFSLVLALLRRALILRGFEPHQILTIEERGTSSHCTRCGRKVIRPVRGLVHCSSCNYTFHSDLTGAMNIARKFLGALFRPQGNTITDYLTGHKFGLTHFTVCRGLSHWLQPH
;
A
#
# COMPACT_ATOMS: atom_id res chain seq x y z
N MET A 1 16.97 16.50 12.95
CA MET A 1 17.43 15.53 13.97
C MET A 1 16.52 15.55 15.19
N LEU A 2 16.63 16.51 16.13
CA LEU A 2 15.85 16.52 17.39
C LEU A 2 14.33 16.28 17.26
N ASN A 3 13.70 16.70 16.15
CA ASN A 3 12.25 16.58 15.96
C ASN A 3 11.78 15.18 15.51
N GLU A 4 12.62 14.39 14.83
CA GLU A 4 12.26 13.02 14.41
C GLU A 4 12.23 12.07 15.61
N GLN A 5 13.26 12.13 16.45
CA GLN A 5 13.38 11.32 17.68
C GLN A 5 12.19 11.53 18.64
N ARG A 6 11.54 12.69 18.58
CA ARG A 6 10.37 13.03 19.42
C ARG A 6 9.07 12.34 18.98
N LEU A 7 8.95 11.92 17.71
CA LEU A 7 7.77 11.23 17.19
C LEU A 7 7.77 9.74 17.53
N TYR A 8 8.93 9.08 17.47
CA TYR A 8 9.06 7.63 17.77
C TYR A 8 8.66 7.26 19.20
N ASN A 9 8.80 8.18 20.17
CA ASN A 9 8.37 7.96 21.55
C ASN A 9 6.85 8.14 21.79
N VAL A 10 6.06 8.41 20.74
CA VAL A 10 4.61 8.68 20.86
C VAL A 10 3.76 7.82 19.90
N TYR A 11 4.33 7.37 18.77
CA TYR A 11 3.58 6.64 17.73
C TYR A 11 4.36 5.45 17.15
N ASP A 12 3.68 4.30 17.04
CA ASP A 12 4.15 3.17 16.22
C ASP A 12 4.14 3.56 14.73
N LEU A 13 5.33 3.75 14.14
CA LEU A 13 5.48 4.20 12.76
C LEU A 13 5.64 3.03 11.79
N PHE A 14 4.77 2.97 10.78
CA PHE A 14 4.78 1.94 9.73
C PHE A 14 5.01 2.54 8.35
N VAL A 15 5.87 1.90 7.55
CA VAL A 15 6.06 2.25 6.14
C VAL A 15 5.46 1.16 5.27
N VAL A 16 4.35 1.49 4.60
CA VAL A 16 3.58 0.56 3.76
C VAL A 16 3.70 0.96 2.30
N VAL A 17 4.14 0.03 1.45
CA VAL A 17 4.31 0.26 0.01
C VAL A 17 3.38 -0.63 -0.80
N GLY A 18 2.82 -0.09 -1.88
CA GLY A 18 2.04 -0.88 -2.84
C GLY A 18 2.94 -1.83 -3.63
N TYR A 19 2.54 -3.09 -3.78
CA TYR A 19 3.26 -4.10 -4.53
C TYR A 19 2.46 -4.53 -5.77
N PRO A 20 3.03 -4.46 -7.00
CA PRO A 20 2.37 -4.81 -8.27
C PRO A 20 2.29 -6.33 -8.46
N LYS A 21 1.65 -7.03 -7.51
CA LYS A 21 1.60 -8.49 -7.43
C LYS A 21 0.95 -9.08 -8.69
N HIS A 22 1.57 -10.14 -9.22
CA HIS A 22 1.16 -10.86 -10.43
C HIS A 22 1.26 -10.08 -11.76
N ILE A 23 1.80 -8.85 -11.81
CA ILE A 23 1.91 -8.07 -13.06
C ILE A 23 2.78 -8.74 -14.15
N ARG A 24 3.68 -9.65 -13.76
CA ARG A 24 4.51 -10.48 -14.67
C ARG A 24 3.87 -11.84 -15.00
N GLU A 25 2.80 -12.21 -14.30
CA GLU A 25 2.15 -13.53 -14.34
C GLU A 25 0.80 -13.50 -15.09
N GLU A 26 0.19 -12.33 -15.30
CA GLU A 26 -1.04 -12.12 -16.11
C GLU A 26 -0.85 -12.35 -17.63
N LYS A 27 -0.07 -13.38 -18.00
CA LYS A 27 0.24 -13.77 -19.38
C LYS A 27 -0.99 -14.26 -20.17
N GLY A 28 -2.06 -14.68 -19.50
CA GLY A 28 -3.09 -15.56 -20.07
C GLY A 28 -4.39 -14.93 -20.61
N LYS A 29 -4.76 -13.68 -20.27
CA LYS A 29 -6.14 -13.18 -20.57
C LYS A 29 -6.28 -12.08 -21.63
N ARG A 30 -5.21 -11.37 -22.01
CA ARG A 30 -5.16 -10.51 -23.22
C ARG A 30 -3.75 -10.54 -23.80
N LYS A 31 -3.60 -10.35 -25.12
CA LYS A 31 -2.31 -10.37 -25.84
C LYS A 31 -1.38 -9.27 -25.31
N SER A 32 -0.57 -9.60 -24.31
CA SER A 32 0.46 -8.73 -23.73
C SER A 32 1.39 -8.23 -24.84
N THR A 33 1.37 -6.92 -25.13
CA THR A 33 2.12 -6.35 -26.25
C THR A 33 3.62 -6.36 -25.95
N HIS A 34 4.47 -6.54 -26.96
CA HIS A 34 5.93 -6.46 -26.80
C HIS A 34 6.37 -5.15 -26.12
N LYS A 35 5.74 -4.02 -26.49
CA LYS A 35 5.93 -2.68 -25.89
C LYS A 35 5.58 -2.63 -24.38
N PHE A 36 4.63 -3.45 -23.91
CA PHE A 36 4.27 -3.55 -22.49
C PHE A 36 5.28 -4.44 -21.74
N ARG A 37 5.65 -5.60 -22.29
CA ARG A 37 6.72 -6.44 -21.72
C ARG A 37 8.02 -5.66 -21.54
N ARG A 38 8.47 -4.92 -22.56
CA ARG A 38 9.69 -4.11 -22.49
C ARG A 38 9.65 -3.09 -21.33
N LYS A 39 8.51 -2.42 -21.13
CA LYS A 39 8.32 -1.52 -19.97
C LYS A 39 8.36 -2.25 -18.62
N LEU A 40 7.77 -3.44 -18.51
CA LEU A 40 7.86 -4.24 -17.28
C LEU A 40 9.28 -4.76 -17.01
N HIS A 41 10.06 -5.08 -18.04
CA HIS A 41 11.48 -5.46 -17.86
C HIS A 41 12.36 -4.27 -17.47
N GLN A 42 12.04 -3.05 -17.93
CA GLN A 42 12.71 -1.82 -17.52
C GLN A 42 12.30 -1.33 -16.12
N TRP A 43 11.18 -1.81 -15.57
CA TRP A 43 10.68 -1.37 -14.25
C TRP A 43 11.34 -2.16 -13.12
N ASN A 44 12.46 -1.63 -12.62
CA ASN A 44 13.25 -2.17 -11.50
C ASN A 44 12.61 -1.93 -10.12
N PHE A 45 11.29 -2.11 -10.01
CA PHE A 45 10.50 -1.82 -8.80
C PHE A 45 11.04 -2.53 -7.55
N SER A 46 11.33 -3.83 -7.66
CA SER A 46 11.85 -4.65 -6.57
C SER A 46 13.23 -4.17 -6.05
N LEU A 47 14.07 -3.58 -6.92
CA LEU A 47 15.36 -3.01 -6.52
C LEU A 47 15.16 -1.71 -5.74
N VAL A 48 14.32 -0.80 -6.24
CA VAL A 48 13.98 0.45 -5.52
C VAL A 48 13.40 0.15 -4.14
N LEU A 49 12.54 -0.86 -4.05
CA LEU A 49 11.89 -1.27 -2.81
C LEU A 49 12.85 -2.00 -1.85
N ALA A 50 13.79 -2.79 -2.35
CA ALA A 50 14.85 -3.38 -1.53
C ALA A 50 15.83 -2.33 -0.99
N LEU A 51 16.20 -1.32 -1.80
CA LEU A 51 17.03 -0.19 -1.37
C LEU A 51 16.31 0.67 -0.32
N LEU A 52 15.02 0.97 -0.52
CA LEU A 52 14.18 1.65 0.47
C LEU A 52 14.11 0.86 1.79
N ARG A 53 13.83 -0.45 1.72
CA ARG A 53 13.79 -1.33 2.89
C ARG A 53 15.12 -1.34 3.65
N ARG A 54 16.26 -1.42 2.95
CA ARG A 54 17.60 -1.34 3.56
C ARG A 54 17.85 0.03 4.20
N ALA A 55 17.47 1.12 3.55
CA ALA A 55 17.63 2.47 4.08
C ALA A 55 16.80 2.72 5.35
N LEU A 56 15.59 2.16 5.42
CA LEU A 56 14.73 2.24 6.60
C LEU A 56 15.26 1.39 7.77
N ILE A 57 15.74 0.17 7.51
CA ILE A 57 16.38 -0.66 8.55
C ILE A 57 17.61 0.06 9.13
N LEU A 58 18.43 0.70 8.28
CA LEU A 58 19.55 1.55 8.72
C LEU A 58 19.13 2.85 9.44
N ARG A 59 17.83 3.11 9.58
CA ARG A 59 17.24 4.20 10.39
C ARG A 59 16.48 3.68 11.62
N GLY A 60 16.58 2.39 11.94
CA GLY A 60 15.94 1.79 13.12
C GLY A 60 14.51 1.30 12.90
N PHE A 61 14.06 1.12 11.66
CA PHE A 61 12.78 0.44 11.39
C PHE A 61 12.94 -1.08 11.39
N GLU A 62 12.11 -1.76 12.17
CA GLU A 62 12.07 -3.21 12.22
C GLU A 62 11.46 -3.85 10.95
N PRO A 63 11.82 -5.10 10.60
CA PRO A 63 11.29 -5.77 9.41
C PRO A 63 9.76 -5.90 9.35
N HIS A 64 9.07 -5.89 10.50
CA HIS A 64 7.59 -5.91 10.56
C HIS A 64 6.95 -4.52 10.44
N GLN A 65 7.72 -3.43 10.59
CA GLN A 65 7.25 -2.06 10.37
C GLN A 65 7.30 -1.64 8.90
N ILE A 66 8.14 -2.31 8.09
CA ILE A 66 8.28 -2.08 6.64
C ILE A 66 7.55 -3.20 5.89
N LEU A 67 6.41 -2.89 5.29
CA LEU A 67 5.51 -3.88 4.70
C LEU A 67 5.13 -3.53 3.26
N THR A 68 5.02 -4.55 2.41
CA THR A 68 4.59 -4.37 1.02
C THR A 68 3.30 -5.16 0.78
N ILE A 69 2.23 -4.45 0.42
CA ILE A 69 0.86 -5.01 0.29
C ILE A 69 0.36 -4.90 -1.14
N GLU A 70 -0.57 -5.77 -1.54
CA GLU A 70 -1.06 -5.80 -2.92
C GLU A 70 -1.81 -4.50 -3.28
N GLU A 71 -1.30 -3.76 -4.26
CA GLU A 71 -1.84 -2.44 -4.65
C GLU A 71 -3.04 -2.51 -5.62
N ARG A 72 -3.45 -3.71 -6.03
CA ARG A 72 -4.45 -3.95 -7.08
C ARG A 72 -5.74 -3.14 -6.83
N GLY A 73 -6.03 -2.21 -7.73
CA GLY A 73 -7.24 -1.38 -7.69
C GLY A 73 -7.25 -0.27 -6.63
N THR A 74 -6.16 -0.04 -5.88
CA THR A 74 -6.09 1.02 -4.85
C THR A 74 -6.34 2.41 -5.45
N SER A 75 -5.69 2.75 -6.57
CA SER A 75 -5.91 4.01 -7.29
C SER A 75 -7.20 4.05 -8.14
N SER A 76 -8.12 3.09 -7.97
CA SER A 76 -9.39 2.99 -8.70
C SER A 76 -10.64 3.27 -7.85
N HIS A 77 -10.45 3.62 -6.57
CA HIS A 77 -11.52 3.82 -5.58
C HIS A 77 -11.30 5.11 -4.78
N CYS A 78 -12.38 5.73 -4.32
CA CYS A 78 -12.33 7.00 -3.58
C CYS A 78 -11.86 6.78 -2.14
N THR A 79 -10.83 7.50 -1.72
CA THR A 79 -10.26 7.48 -0.35
C THR A 79 -11.26 7.84 0.74
N ARG A 80 -12.28 8.64 0.39
CA ARG A 80 -13.36 9.10 1.28
C ARG A 80 -14.52 8.11 1.32
N CYS A 81 -15.13 7.79 0.17
CA CYS A 81 -16.40 7.04 0.11
C CYS A 81 -16.30 5.63 -0.50
N GLY A 82 -15.11 5.12 -0.79
CA GLY A 82 -14.89 3.77 -1.34
C GLY A 82 -15.34 3.54 -2.79
N ARG A 83 -16.29 4.33 -3.29
CA ARG A 83 -16.86 4.18 -4.64
C ARG A 83 -15.80 4.35 -5.73
N LYS A 84 -15.99 3.62 -6.83
CA LYS A 84 -15.11 3.63 -8.00
C LYS A 84 -14.96 5.04 -8.58
N VAL A 85 -13.73 5.41 -8.99
CA VAL A 85 -13.41 6.74 -9.55
C VAL A 85 -13.26 6.70 -11.07
N ILE A 86 -13.54 7.83 -11.70
CA ILE A 86 -13.28 8.10 -13.12
C ILE A 86 -11.84 8.63 -13.25
N ARG A 87 -11.17 8.37 -14.37
CA ARG A 87 -9.86 8.95 -14.71
C ARG A 87 -9.99 9.84 -15.94
N PRO A 88 -10.13 11.17 -15.78
CA PRO A 88 -10.25 12.07 -16.94
C PRO A 88 -8.92 12.17 -17.71
N VAL A 89 -7.80 12.17 -17.00
CA VAL A 89 -6.43 12.15 -17.57
C VAL A 89 -5.51 11.28 -16.70
N ARG A 90 -4.33 10.93 -17.21
CA ARG A 90 -3.30 10.27 -16.40
C ARG A 90 -2.83 11.22 -15.29
N GLY A 91 -2.67 10.71 -14.07
CA GLY A 91 -2.31 11.50 -12.89
C GLY A 91 -3.51 12.00 -12.09
N LEU A 92 -4.72 12.02 -12.65
CA LEU A 92 -5.92 12.47 -11.93
C LEU A 92 -6.98 11.36 -11.79
N VAL A 93 -7.70 11.41 -10.67
CA VAL A 93 -8.92 10.65 -10.42
C VAL A 93 -10.03 11.60 -9.99
N HIS A 94 -11.26 11.33 -10.41
CA HIS A 94 -12.44 12.09 -10.03
C HIS A 94 -13.51 11.16 -9.44
N CYS A 95 -14.05 11.52 -8.28
CA CYS A 95 -15.17 10.82 -7.64
C CYS A 95 -16.46 11.63 -7.76
N SER A 96 -17.34 11.20 -8.67
CA SER A 96 -18.66 11.84 -8.89
C SER A 96 -19.53 11.87 -7.63
N SER A 97 -19.38 10.88 -6.73
CA SER A 97 -20.15 10.79 -5.48
C SER A 97 -19.62 11.70 -4.36
N CYS A 98 -18.43 12.28 -4.50
CA CYS A 98 -17.87 13.27 -3.58
C CYS A 98 -17.63 14.63 -4.26
N ASN A 99 -17.99 14.75 -5.55
CA ASN A 99 -17.67 15.85 -6.45
C ASN A 99 -16.22 16.36 -6.32
N TYR A 100 -15.25 15.43 -6.33
CA TYR A 100 -13.88 15.63 -5.85
C TYR A 100 -12.85 15.06 -6.84
N THR A 101 -11.87 15.89 -7.25
CA THR A 101 -10.74 15.48 -8.10
C THR A 101 -9.44 15.49 -7.30
N PHE A 102 -8.67 14.41 -7.38
CA PHE A 102 -7.44 14.16 -6.62
C PHE A 102 -6.32 13.60 -7.51
N HIS A 103 -5.06 13.68 -7.05
CA HIS A 103 -3.94 13.03 -7.73
C HIS A 103 -3.99 11.50 -7.55
N SER A 104 -3.82 10.72 -8.62
CA SER A 104 -3.97 9.26 -8.62
C SER A 104 -3.07 8.55 -7.62
N ASP A 105 -1.90 9.13 -7.37
CA ASP A 105 -0.83 8.49 -6.60
C ASP A 105 -1.02 8.76 -5.10
N LEU A 106 -1.58 9.92 -4.74
CA LEU A 106 -2.08 10.22 -3.40
C LEU A 106 -3.27 9.30 -3.07
N THR A 107 -4.22 9.15 -4.00
CA THR A 107 -5.33 8.20 -3.86
C THR A 107 -4.83 6.76 -3.69
N GLY A 108 -3.81 6.36 -4.45
CA GLY A 108 -3.14 5.07 -4.30
C GLY A 108 -2.55 4.89 -2.90
N ALA A 109 -1.68 5.81 -2.46
CA ALA A 109 -1.02 5.76 -1.17
C ALA A 109 -2.00 5.75 0.02
N MET A 110 -3.03 6.60 0.00
CA MET A 110 -4.07 6.61 1.03
C MET A 110 -4.86 5.29 1.08
N ASN A 111 -5.18 4.68 -0.08
CA ASN A 111 -5.89 3.40 -0.11
C ASN A 111 -4.99 2.19 0.22
N ILE A 112 -3.68 2.29 -0.02
CA ILE A 112 -2.66 1.37 0.51
C ILE A 112 -2.66 1.43 2.04
N ALA A 113 -2.58 2.62 2.64
CA ALA A 113 -2.68 2.79 4.09
C ALA A 113 -4.01 2.25 4.65
N ARG A 114 -5.16 2.58 4.03
CA ARG A 114 -6.47 2.02 4.44
C ARG A 114 -6.53 0.49 4.36
N LYS A 115 -5.91 -0.14 3.35
CA LYS A 115 -5.86 -1.62 3.22
C LYS A 115 -4.99 -2.26 4.31
N PHE A 116 -3.87 -1.64 4.70
CA PHE A 116 -3.06 -2.10 5.83
C PHE A 116 -3.78 -1.94 7.17
N LEU A 117 -4.32 -0.75 7.46
CA LEU A 117 -5.06 -0.50 8.70
C LEU A 117 -6.29 -1.42 8.80
N GLY A 118 -6.97 -1.69 7.67
CA GLY A 118 -8.03 -2.70 7.58
C GLY A 118 -7.56 -4.10 7.98
N ALA A 119 -6.39 -4.53 7.49
CA ALA A 119 -5.80 -5.83 7.86
C ALA A 119 -5.38 -5.92 9.34
N LEU A 120 -4.98 -4.80 9.97
CA LEU A 120 -4.70 -4.75 11.41
C LEU A 120 -5.99 -4.78 12.26
N PHE A 121 -6.91 -3.83 12.03
CA PHE A 121 -8.05 -3.59 12.91
C PHE A 121 -9.29 -4.45 12.60
N ARG A 122 -9.45 -4.93 11.36
CA ARG A 122 -10.53 -5.84 10.93
C ARG A 122 -9.95 -7.07 10.22
N PRO A 123 -9.11 -7.87 10.91
CA PRO A 123 -8.35 -8.95 10.28
C PRO A 123 -9.26 -10.07 9.75
N GLN A 124 -9.06 -10.44 8.48
CA GLN A 124 -9.68 -11.61 7.85
C GLN A 124 -8.85 -12.90 8.05
N GLY A 125 -7.75 -12.83 8.80
CA GLY A 125 -6.84 -13.93 9.09
C GLY A 125 -5.66 -13.47 9.94
N ASN A 126 -4.91 -14.41 10.53
CA ASN A 126 -3.99 -14.11 11.64
C ASN A 126 -2.58 -13.61 11.23
N THR A 127 -2.32 -13.36 9.93
CA THR A 127 -1.00 -12.92 9.43
C THR A 127 -1.12 -11.85 8.34
N ILE A 128 -0.14 -10.94 8.31
CA ILE A 128 0.08 -9.99 7.20
C ILE A 128 1.30 -10.49 6.39
N THR A 129 1.17 -10.58 5.07
CA THR A 129 2.26 -11.01 4.18
C THR A 129 2.97 -9.80 3.59
N ASP A 130 4.30 -9.78 3.65
CA ASP A 130 5.15 -8.84 2.89
C ASP A 130 5.44 -9.43 1.50
N TYR A 131 4.88 -8.85 0.43
CA TYR A 131 4.99 -9.42 -0.92
C TYR A 131 6.36 -9.25 -1.60
N LEU A 132 7.27 -8.46 -1.04
CA LEU A 132 8.67 -8.37 -1.46
C LEU A 132 9.49 -9.59 -1.01
N THR A 133 9.37 -9.97 0.26
CA THR A 133 10.16 -11.04 0.88
C THR A 133 9.42 -12.39 0.93
N GLY A 134 8.09 -12.38 0.80
CA GLY A 134 7.23 -13.54 1.07
C GLY A 134 6.99 -13.81 2.55
N HIS A 135 7.61 -13.04 3.46
CA HIS A 135 7.50 -13.26 4.90
C HIS A 135 6.08 -13.00 5.42
N LYS A 136 5.67 -13.75 6.44
CA LYS A 136 4.35 -13.64 7.09
C LYS A 136 4.52 -13.23 8.55
N PHE A 137 4.12 -12.01 8.88
CA PHE A 137 4.13 -11.51 10.24
C PHE A 137 2.80 -11.85 10.91
N GLY A 138 2.84 -12.54 12.05
CA GLY A 138 1.64 -12.78 12.86
C GLY A 138 1.10 -11.48 13.44
N LEU A 139 -0.23 -11.33 13.56
CA LEU A 139 -0.84 -10.11 14.12
C LEU A 139 -0.38 -9.79 15.57
N THR A 140 0.20 -10.76 16.27
CA THR A 140 0.89 -10.59 17.56
C THR A 140 2.13 -9.69 17.51
N HIS A 141 2.69 -9.43 16.32
CA HIS A 141 3.81 -8.49 16.11
C HIS A 141 3.36 -7.02 16.07
N PHE A 142 2.08 -6.75 16.28
CA PHE A 142 1.47 -5.43 16.16
C PHE A 142 0.59 -5.16 17.40
N THR A 143 0.86 -4.08 18.12
CA THR A 143 0.09 -3.66 19.31
C THR A 143 -1.25 -3.04 18.91
N VAL A 144 -2.18 -3.87 18.46
CA VAL A 144 -3.45 -3.41 17.88
C VAL A 144 -4.57 -3.40 18.92
N CYS A 145 -4.95 -2.21 19.40
CA CYS A 145 -6.22 -1.99 20.10
C CYS A 145 -7.40 -2.28 19.15
N ARG A 146 -7.91 -3.52 19.13
CA ARG A 146 -9.01 -3.99 18.25
C ARG A 146 -10.27 -3.12 18.35
N GLY A 147 -10.50 -2.47 19.49
CA GLY A 147 -11.56 -1.49 19.68
C GLY A 147 -11.51 -0.34 18.66
N LEU A 148 -10.33 0.07 18.20
CA LEU A 148 -10.17 1.16 17.22
C LEU A 148 -10.71 0.85 15.82
N SER A 149 -11.17 -0.38 15.58
CA SER A 149 -11.80 -0.79 14.32
C SER A 149 -13.03 0.03 13.92
N HIS A 150 -13.65 0.81 14.82
CA HIS A 150 -14.74 1.73 14.48
C HIS A 150 -14.27 3.04 13.81
N TRP A 151 -13.01 3.47 14.02
CA TRP A 151 -12.45 4.68 13.38
C TRP A 151 -12.23 4.49 11.86
N LEU A 152 -12.09 3.24 11.41
CA LEU A 152 -12.14 2.90 10.00
C LEU A 152 -13.57 3.02 9.47
N GLN A 153 -13.96 4.22 9.03
CA GLN A 153 -15.26 4.43 8.39
C GLN A 153 -15.48 3.39 7.28
N PRO A 154 -16.65 2.71 7.25
CA PRO A 154 -16.97 1.74 6.22
C PRO A 154 -17.09 2.37 4.83
N HIS A 155 -17.22 1.53 3.82
CA HIS A 155 -17.38 1.85 2.40
C HIS A 155 -18.64 1.19 1.86
#